data_AF-A0A0Q8T2I0-F1
#
_entry.id   AF-A0A0Q8T2I0-F1
#
_cell.length_a   1.000
_cell.length_b   1.000
_cell.length_c   1.000
_cell.angle_alpha   90.00
_cell.angle_beta   90.00
_cell.angle_gamma   90.00
#
_symmetry.space_group_name_H-M   'P 1'
#
loop_
_entity.id
_entity.type
_entity.pdbx_description
1 polymer ?
#
loop_
_entity_poly.entity_id
_entity_poly.type
_entity_poly.pdbx_seq_one_letter_code
_entity_poly.pdbx_strand_id
1 'polypeptide(L)'
;MRSARERTAWTIAVVLLVAGAAVAWWKADQWLPQAGPWVEKTWGRLMRPGEDSLPPEKKNAQGTAAGARGAASAPAPQLRKCVQEGRTVYTDQPCAPGGQEHKVNGEVTSFPRSP
;
A
#
# COMPACT_ATOMS: atom_id res chain seq x y z
N MET A 1 2.19 -45.36 16.74
CA MET A 1 2.92 -45.22 15.45
C MET A 1 1.89 -45.25 14.32
N ARG A 2 1.79 -44.22 13.46
CA ARG A 2 0.81 -44.21 12.35
C ARG A 2 1.04 -45.42 11.45
N SER A 3 -0.02 -46.17 11.18
CA SER A 3 0.03 -47.38 10.34
C SER A 3 0.47 -47.05 8.91
N ALA A 4 1.04 -48.02 8.18
CA ALA A 4 1.52 -47.80 6.81
C ALA A 4 0.43 -47.23 5.88
N ARG A 5 -0.81 -47.68 6.07
CA ARG A 5 -1.99 -47.22 5.32
C ARG A 5 -2.35 -45.77 5.61
N GLU A 6 -2.21 -45.36 6.86
CA GLU A 6 -2.45 -43.98 7.31
C GLU A 6 -1.37 -43.02 6.79
N ARG A 7 -0.11 -43.49 6.70
CA ARG A 7 0.97 -42.74 6.05
C ARG A 7 0.69 -42.56 4.55
N THR A 8 0.26 -43.60 3.84
CA THR A 8 -0.08 -43.49 2.42
C THR A 8 -1.23 -42.51 2.19
N ALA A 9 -2.29 -42.57 3.01
CA ALA A 9 -3.40 -41.63 2.93
C ALA A 9 -2.94 -40.19 3.16
N TRP A 10 -2.08 -39.96 4.16
CA TRP A 10 -1.47 -38.64 4.39
C TRP A 10 -0.58 -38.18 3.25
N THR A 11 0.17 -39.10 2.64
CA THR A 11 1.05 -38.78 1.51
C THR A 11 0.22 -38.34 0.32
N ILE A 12 -0.88 -39.06 0.02
CA ILE A 12 -1.82 -38.68 -1.04
C ILE A 12 -2.45 -37.32 -0.74
N ALA A 13 -2.89 -37.08 0.51
CA ALA A 13 -3.48 -35.81 0.91
C ALA A 13 -2.49 -34.64 0.73
N VAL A 14 -1.23 -34.81 1.15
CA VAL A 14 -0.18 -33.81 0.96
C VAL A 14 0.10 -33.58 -0.52
N VAL A 15 0.20 -34.64 -1.33
CA VAL A 15 0.42 -34.53 -2.78
C VAL A 15 -0.73 -33.76 -3.45
N LEU A 16 -1.98 -34.04 -3.08
CA LEU A 16 -3.14 -33.30 -3.59
C LEU A 16 -3.11 -31.83 -3.17
N LEU A 17 -2.71 -31.54 -1.92
CA LEU A 17 -2.55 -30.18 -1.42
C LEU A 17 -1.48 -29.40 -2.19
N VAL A 18 -0.31 -30.02 -2.41
CA VAL A 18 0.80 -29.42 -3.16
C VAL A 18 0.42 -29.21 -4.62
N ALA A 19 -0.23 -30.18 -5.25
CA ALA A 19 -0.72 -30.05 -6.62
C ALA A 19 -1.73 -28.90 -6.75
N GLY A 20 -2.68 -28.80 -5.82
CA GLY A 20 -3.64 -27.69 -5.77
C GLY A 20 -2.96 -26.33 -5.57
N ALA A 21 -1.98 -26.27 -4.67
CA ALA A 21 -1.19 -25.06 -4.44
C ALA A 21 -0.37 -24.65 -5.67
N ALA A 22 0.17 -25.60 -6.43
CA ALA A 22 0.91 -25.32 -7.67
C ALA A 22 -0.01 -24.77 -8.78
N VAL A 23 -1.20 -25.34 -8.94
CA VAL A 23 -2.21 -24.83 -9.89
C VAL A 23 -2.67 -23.44 -9.48
N ALA A 24 -2.88 -23.22 -8.18
CA ALA A 24 -3.18 -21.89 -7.68
C ALA A 24 -2.01 -20.94 -8.00
N TRP A 25 -0.78 -21.30 -7.64
CA TRP A 25 0.39 -20.47 -7.91
C TRP A 25 0.55 -20.07 -9.39
N TRP A 26 0.23 -20.96 -10.33
CA TRP A 26 0.27 -20.62 -11.75
C TRP A 26 -0.72 -19.50 -12.11
N LYS A 27 -1.89 -19.45 -11.49
CA LYS A 27 -2.83 -18.35 -11.69
C LYS A 27 -2.54 -17.11 -10.84
N ALA A 28 -1.40 -17.06 -10.15
CA ALA A 28 -1.05 -15.94 -9.28
C ALA A 28 -1.12 -14.58 -9.99
N ASP A 29 -0.59 -14.48 -11.20
CA ASP A 29 -0.60 -13.22 -11.96
C ASP A 29 -2.00 -12.65 -12.22
N GLN A 30 -3.05 -13.48 -12.23
CA GLN A 30 -4.41 -13.02 -12.46
C GLN A 30 -5.06 -12.38 -11.22
N TRP A 31 -4.66 -12.77 -10.01
CA TRP A 31 -5.23 -12.24 -8.77
C TRP A 31 -4.28 -11.36 -7.97
N LEU A 32 -2.97 -11.42 -8.23
CA LEU A 32 -1.99 -10.52 -7.61
C LEU A 32 -2.36 -9.04 -7.74
N PRO A 33 -2.91 -8.53 -8.87
CA PRO A 33 -3.31 -7.13 -8.98
C PRO A 33 -4.43 -6.75 -7.99
N GLN A 34 -5.37 -7.67 -7.76
CA GLN A 34 -6.52 -7.46 -6.87
C GLN A 34 -6.18 -7.76 -5.40
N ALA A 35 -5.29 -8.73 -5.16
CA ALA A 35 -4.91 -9.21 -3.84
C ALA A 35 -3.71 -8.46 -3.24
N GLY A 36 -2.86 -7.86 -4.06
CA GLY A 36 -1.65 -7.14 -3.63
C GLY A 36 -1.89 -6.16 -2.49
N PRO A 37 -2.86 -5.22 -2.59
CA PRO A 37 -3.12 -4.25 -1.53
C PRO A 37 -3.56 -4.87 -0.21
N TRP A 38 -4.33 -5.97 -0.26
CA TRP A 38 -4.77 -6.69 0.93
C TRP A 38 -3.63 -7.53 1.54
N VAL A 39 -2.80 -8.16 0.70
CA VAL A 39 -1.64 -8.94 1.10
C VAL A 39 -0.60 -8.04 1.77
N GLU A 40 -0.24 -6.90 1.19
CA GLU A 40 0.74 -5.97 1.79
C GLU A 40 0.25 -5.43 3.15
N LYS A 41 -1.04 -5.08 3.24
CA LYS A 41 -1.63 -4.59 4.50
C LYS A 41 -1.67 -5.66 5.59
N THR A 42 -1.97 -6.91 5.21
CA THR A 42 -2.06 -8.05 6.15
C THR A 42 -0.67 -8.55 6.53
N TRP A 43 0.24 -8.65 5.57
CA TRP A 43 1.63 -9.00 5.77
C TRP A 43 2.34 -7.97 6.64
N GLY A 44 2.15 -6.69 6.36
CA GLY A 44 2.67 -5.60 7.18
C GLY A 44 2.06 -5.54 8.58
N ARG A 45 0.87 -6.08 8.80
CA ARG A 45 0.27 -6.23 10.14
C ARG A 45 0.84 -7.44 10.88
N LEU A 46 1.03 -8.55 10.18
CA LEU A 46 1.53 -9.80 10.75
C LEU A 46 3.03 -9.75 11.06
N MET A 47 3.80 -9.12 10.19
CA MET A 47 5.26 -8.97 10.30
C MET A 47 5.68 -7.73 11.09
N ARG A 48 4.74 -6.86 11.49
CA ARG A 48 5.07 -5.76 12.40
C ARG A 48 5.30 -6.36 13.78
N PRO A 49 6.47 -6.16 14.39
CA PRO A 49 6.70 -6.52 15.79
C PRO A 49 5.56 -5.91 16.61
N GLY A 50 4.87 -6.74 17.40
CA GLY A 50 3.65 -6.36 18.10
C GLY A 50 3.85 -5.11 18.96
N GLU A 51 2.75 -4.43 19.29
CA GLU A 51 2.73 -3.25 20.18
C GLU A 51 3.48 -3.47 21.51
N ASP A 52 3.69 -4.72 21.93
CA ASP A 52 4.52 -5.10 23.07
C ASP A 52 6.03 -4.85 22.90
N SER A 53 6.48 -4.59 21.67
CA SER A 53 7.86 -4.21 21.35
C SER A 53 8.09 -2.70 21.43
N LEU A 54 7.03 -1.89 21.65
CA LEU A 54 7.14 -0.44 21.73
C LEU A 54 7.35 0.00 23.19
N PRO A 55 8.35 0.88 23.46
CA PRO A 55 8.48 1.49 24.77
C PRO A 55 7.20 2.29 25.11
N PRO A 56 6.79 2.34 26.39
CA PRO A 56 5.48 2.85 26.84
C PRO A 56 5.19 4.28 26.38
N GLU A 57 6.23 5.10 26.19
CA GLU A 57 6.13 6.47 25.70
C GLU A 57 5.55 6.56 24.27
N LYS A 58 5.81 5.55 23.41
CA LYS A 58 5.34 5.51 22.02
C LYS A 58 3.94 4.90 21.86
N LYS A 59 3.43 4.17 22.86
CA LYS A 59 2.05 3.65 22.87
C LYS A 59 1.01 4.78 22.94
N ASN A 60 1.28 5.82 23.73
CA ASN A 60 0.38 6.97 23.85
C ASN A 60 0.32 7.83 22.58
N ALA A 61 1.45 7.99 21.87
CA ALA A 61 1.51 8.77 20.63
C ALA A 61 0.68 8.14 19.47
N GLN A 62 0.56 6.81 19.43
CA GLN A 62 -0.26 6.11 18.44
C GLN A 62 -1.77 6.27 18.70
N GLY A 63 -2.20 6.30 19.96
CA GLY A 63 -3.59 6.59 20.33
C GLY A 63 -4.02 7.99 19.88
N THR A 64 -3.13 8.98 20.03
CA THR A 64 -3.37 10.36 19.58
C THR A 64 -3.37 10.49 18.05
N ALA A 65 -2.49 9.77 17.35
CA ALA A 65 -2.45 9.78 15.88
C ALA A 65 -3.65 9.07 15.24
N ALA A 66 -4.26 8.07 15.92
CA ALA A 66 -5.51 7.45 15.48
C ALA A 66 -6.71 8.40 15.64
N GLY A 67 -6.74 9.21 16.70
CA GLY A 67 -7.77 10.25 16.92
C GLY A 67 -7.67 11.44 15.95
N ALA A 68 -6.47 11.75 15.45
CA ALA A 68 -6.26 12.85 14.50
C ALA A 68 -6.71 12.54 13.05
N ARG A 69 -7.07 11.28 12.73
CA ARG A 69 -7.61 10.90 11.40
C ARG A 69 -9.08 11.32 11.20
N GLY A 70 -9.73 11.88 12.22
CA GLY A 70 -11.10 12.40 12.15
C GLY A 70 -11.20 13.90 11.87
N ALA A 71 -10.09 14.64 11.81
CA ALA A 71 -10.11 16.03 11.35
C ALA A 71 -10.23 16.01 9.82
N ALA A 72 -11.38 16.48 9.31
CA ALA A 72 -11.67 16.65 7.90
C ALA A 72 -10.41 17.11 7.14
N SER A 73 -9.96 16.27 6.20
CA SER A 73 -8.83 16.60 5.33
C SER A 73 -9.10 17.98 4.73
N ALA A 74 -8.21 18.93 5.02
CA ALA A 74 -8.17 20.18 4.28
C ALA A 74 -8.17 19.83 2.78
N PRO A 75 -8.89 20.60 1.93
CA PRO A 75 -8.94 20.31 0.50
C PRO A 75 -7.52 20.13 -0.01
N ALA A 76 -7.22 18.97 -0.60
CA ALA A 76 -5.91 18.72 -1.17
C ALA A 76 -5.59 19.88 -2.13
N PRO A 77 -4.42 20.52 -1.98
CA PRO A 77 -4.05 21.61 -2.87
C PRO A 77 -4.11 21.11 -4.31
N GLN A 78 -4.95 21.76 -5.12
CA GLN A 78 -5.11 21.40 -6.52
C GLN A 78 -3.79 21.66 -7.23
N LEU A 79 -3.15 20.61 -7.74
CA LEU A 79 -1.92 20.73 -8.52
C LEU A 79 -2.20 21.55 -9.79
N ARG A 80 -1.54 22.70 -9.91
CA ARG A 80 -1.65 23.62 -11.04
C ARG A 80 -0.42 23.49 -11.93
N LYS A 81 -0.64 23.62 -13.24
CA LYS A 81 0.44 23.72 -14.22
C LYS A 81 0.61 25.20 -14.58
N CYS A 82 1.72 25.79 -14.19
CA CYS A 82 2.09 27.16 -14.54
C CYS A 82 3.06 27.13 -15.71
N VAL A 83 2.71 27.83 -16.80
CA VAL A 83 3.61 28.05 -17.94
C VAL A 83 4.15 29.48 -17.84
N GLN A 84 5.45 29.62 -17.66
CA GLN A 84 6.15 30.91 -17.53
C GLN A 84 7.41 30.87 -18.38
N GLU A 85 7.55 31.81 -19.32
CA GLU A 85 8.77 31.96 -20.17
C GLU A 85 9.20 30.66 -20.89
N GLY A 86 8.22 29.86 -21.35
CA GLY A 86 8.49 28.55 -21.98
C GLY A 86 8.83 27.43 -21.00
N ARG A 87 8.95 27.72 -19.70
CA ARG A 87 9.15 26.74 -18.64
C ARG A 87 7.81 26.32 -18.04
N THR A 88 7.60 25.01 -17.94
CA THR A 88 6.44 24.43 -17.26
C THR A 88 6.83 24.08 -15.83
N VAL A 89 6.10 24.64 -14.86
CA VAL A 89 6.25 24.34 -13.43
C VAL A 89 4.93 23.78 -12.91
N TYR A 90 4.98 22.63 -12.23
CA TYR A 90 3.84 22.07 -11.52
C TYR A 90 3.94 22.48 -10.06
N THR A 91 2.93 23.19 -9.56
CA THR A 91 2.92 23.74 -8.22
C THR A 91 1.52 23.68 -7.63
N ASP A 92 1.47 23.59 -6.31
CA ASP A 92 0.28 23.74 -5.46
C ASP A 92 -0.05 25.22 -5.14
N GLN A 93 0.88 26.14 -5.42
CA GLN A 93 0.72 27.58 -5.21
C GLN A 93 0.14 28.27 -6.45
N PRO A 94 -0.55 29.42 -6.29
CA PRO A 94 -1.00 30.21 -7.44
C PRO A 94 0.19 30.59 -8.33
N CYS A 95 -0.03 30.59 -9.65
CA CYS A 95 1.02 30.96 -10.60
C CYS A 95 1.49 32.40 -10.35
N ALA A 96 2.79 32.63 -10.54
CA ALA A 96 3.37 33.96 -10.49
C ALA A 96 2.66 34.90 -11.48
N PRO A 97 2.52 36.20 -11.16
CA PRO A 97 1.86 37.16 -12.04
C PRO A 97 2.54 37.16 -13.43
N GLY A 98 1.73 36.95 -14.48
CA GLY A 98 2.19 36.81 -15.86
C GLY A 98 2.33 35.35 -16.36
N GLY A 99 2.16 34.35 -15.50
CA GLY A 99 2.10 32.94 -15.89
C GLY A 99 0.70 32.50 -16.34
N GLN A 100 0.62 31.62 -17.34
CA GLN A 100 -0.65 30.98 -17.70
C GLN A 100 -0.89 29.72 -16.86
N GLU A 101 -2.00 29.72 -16.11
CA GLU A 101 -2.45 28.56 -15.35
C GLU A 101 -3.25 27.61 -16.24
N HIS A 102 -2.84 26.34 -16.26
CA HIS A 102 -3.60 25.25 -16.88
C HIS A 102 -4.01 24.25 -15.83
N LYS A 103 -5.28 23.84 -15.88
CA LYS A 103 -5.79 22.74 -15.05
C LYS A 103 -5.10 21.44 -15.47
N VAL A 104 -4.53 20.74 -14.50
CA VAL A 104 -3.92 19.43 -14.73
C VAL A 104 -5.05 18.41 -14.87
N ASN A 105 -5.34 17.99 -16.09
CA ASN A 105 -6.27 16.90 -16.37
C ASN A 105 -5.50 15.59 -16.42
N GLY A 106 -5.57 14.81 -15.34
CA GLY A 106 -4.93 13.50 -15.25
C GLY A 106 -4.48 13.15 -13.85
N GLU A 107 -4.20 11.86 -13.63
CA GLU A 107 -3.61 11.36 -12.39
C GLU A 107 -2.10 11.72 -12.40
N VAL A 108 -1.66 12.50 -11.43
CA VAL A 108 -0.25 12.89 -11.30
C VAL A 108 0.34 12.28 -10.03
N THR A 109 1.34 11.42 -10.20
CA THR A 109 2.10 10.83 -9.10
C THR A 109 3.23 11.77 -8.69
N SER A 110 3.12 12.39 -7.52
CA SER A 110 4.21 13.18 -6.93
C SER A 110 5.10 12.29 -6.07
N PHE A 111 6.41 12.25 -6.37
CA PHE A 111 7.39 11.61 -5.50
C PHE A 111 7.93 12.63 -4.48
N PRO A 112 8.04 12.26 -3.19
CA PRO A 112 8.69 13.12 -2.21
C PRO A 112 10.15 13.32 -2.59
N ARG A 113 10.62 14.58 -2.58
CA ARG A 113 12.04 14.86 -2.71
C ARG A 113 12.70 14.40 -1.41
N SER A 114 13.52 13.37 -1.48
CA SER A 114 14.31 12.93 -0.33
C SER A 114 15.22 14.08 0.13
N PRO A 115 15.38 14.29 1.45
CA PRO A 115 16.31 15.26 2.00
C PRO A 115 17.77 14.94 1.64
#